data_AF-A0A1X7VSK7-F1
#
_entry.id   AF-A0A1X7VSK7-F1
#
_cell.length_a   1.000
_cell.length_b   1.000
_cell.length_c   1.000
_cell.angle_alpha   90.00
_cell.angle_beta   90.00
_cell.angle_gamma   90.00
#
_symmetry.space_group_name_H-M   'P 1'
#
loop_
_entity.id
_entity.type
_entity.pdbx_description
1 polymer ?
#
loop_
_entity_poly.entity_id
_entity_poly.type
_entity_poly.pdbx_seq_one_letter_code
_entity_poly.pdbx_strand_id
1 'polypeptide(L)'
;MIGGYGSKPAVQLPHYKYIKLPNENWCTNEHSIYNLLSRKWNNPVIIGQSIPPPMSDFVIEKINNTRAVLFGGLETDDDAKDTVTNNIYILEISIGTVLWQCIKKPEAIDQWPVGRGFHAGAIITARLGCPMLVISGGRDNNNDTLDDCWIFNVTQYSWTKLDIPHIVRKRWGHSLSAFIMNPHCVWMITVGGAVDERQTLVINPNIVMLTELVTDSRGEWTVGETFDTNEMNSQDYKKKYQQQLQSGRRIWLEEYQKRNADIELSIQALMKSLEEREKEKESETQIYYQQLLEQMEKRKKKEIMIYRHQLQEKDRELHVVLQENQEALLQKDIVILEKDRELQKKDWELHQSQESVLRYQQQAELTDDHWVINKDEVTLTKEELGIGSYA
;
A
#
# COMPACT_ATOMS: atom_id res chain seq x y z
N MET A 1 -32.14 1.35 2.03
CA MET A 1 -33.14 2.38 2.38
C MET A 1 -32.49 3.33 3.35
N ILE A 2 -32.71 4.63 3.18
CA ILE A 2 -32.24 5.68 4.09
C ILE A 2 -33.43 6.58 4.42
N GLY A 3 -33.55 6.93 5.69
CA GLY A 3 -34.41 7.99 6.20
C GLY A 3 -35.89 7.80 5.88
N GLY A 4 -36.58 8.93 5.77
CA GLY A 4 -37.97 9.00 5.37
C GLY A 4 -38.90 9.53 6.45
N TYR A 5 -40.10 9.83 5.99
CA TYR A 5 -41.23 10.30 6.77
C TYR A 5 -42.23 9.15 6.95
N GLY A 6 -42.69 8.90 8.17
CA GLY A 6 -43.61 7.80 8.43
C GLY A 6 -44.18 7.75 9.84
N SER A 7 -44.72 6.60 10.21
CA SER A 7 -45.27 6.37 11.54
C SER A 7 -44.17 6.24 12.61
N LYS A 8 -44.58 6.21 13.88
CA LYS A 8 -43.67 6.02 15.01
C LYS A 8 -42.81 4.75 14.82
N PRO A 9 -41.46 4.86 14.90
CA PRO A 9 -40.59 3.71 14.78
C PRO A 9 -40.85 2.71 15.92
N ALA A 10 -40.89 1.42 15.59
CA ALA A 10 -41.08 0.35 16.58
C ALA A 10 -39.89 0.27 17.55
N VAL A 11 -38.68 0.48 17.02
CA VAL A 11 -37.42 0.54 17.76
C VAL A 11 -36.62 1.71 17.20
N GLN A 12 -36.01 2.50 18.10
CA GLN A 12 -35.07 3.55 17.70
C GLN A 12 -33.66 3.00 17.87
N LEU A 13 -32.92 2.95 16.77
CA LEU A 13 -31.56 2.46 16.77
C LEU A 13 -30.60 3.58 17.22
N PRO A 14 -29.54 3.25 17.98
CA PRO A 14 -28.55 4.23 18.39
C PRO A 14 -27.85 4.83 17.16
N HIS A 15 -27.37 6.07 17.30
CA HIS A 15 -26.63 6.82 16.27
C HIS A 15 -27.46 7.39 15.09
N TYR A 16 -28.75 7.08 15.00
CA TYR A 16 -29.67 7.77 14.09
C TYR A 16 -30.49 8.82 14.84
N LYS A 17 -30.94 9.83 14.09
CA LYS A 17 -31.88 10.83 14.58
C LYS A 17 -33.31 10.39 14.24
N TYR A 18 -34.22 10.60 15.19
CA TYR A 18 -35.64 10.39 15.05
C TYR A 18 -36.35 11.63 15.58
N ILE A 19 -37.05 12.33 14.70
CA ILE A 19 -37.72 13.59 15.02
C ILE A 19 -39.21 13.36 14.96
N LYS A 20 -39.91 13.59 16.08
CA LYS A 20 -41.37 13.56 16.13
C LYS A 20 -41.91 14.89 15.63
N LEU A 21 -42.77 14.83 14.63
CA LEU A 21 -43.41 15.99 14.01
C LEU A 21 -44.72 16.36 14.73
N PRO A 22 -45.23 17.59 14.56
CA PRO A 22 -46.49 18.04 15.18
C PRO A 22 -47.72 17.19 14.82
N ASN A 23 -47.69 16.55 13.65
CA ASN A 23 -48.76 15.66 13.16
C ASN A 23 -48.59 14.19 13.62
N GLU A 24 -47.75 13.96 14.63
CA GLU A 24 -47.42 12.66 15.23
C GLU A 24 -46.62 11.67 14.35
N ASN A 25 -46.35 12.03 13.10
CA ASN A 25 -45.42 11.29 12.26
C ASN A 25 -43.97 11.56 12.68
N TRP A 26 -43.07 10.79 12.11
CA TRP A 26 -41.66 10.78 12.43
C TRP A 26 -40.83 10.93 11.16
N CYS A 27 -39.80 11.75 11.24
CA CYS A 27 -38.75 11.82 10.24
C CYS A 27 -37.47 11.20 10.81
N THR A 28 -36.73 10.46 10.00
CA THR A 28 -35.48 9.83 10.41
C THR A 28 -34.41 9.87 9.33
N ASN A 29 -33.17 9.60 9.73
CA ASN A 29 -32.06 9.26 8.83
C ASN A 29 -31.57 7.82 9.03
N GLU A 30 -32.43 6.92 9.53
CA GLU A 30 -32.13 5.50 9.71
C GLU A 30 -31.70 4.83 8.39
N HIS A 31 -30.71 3.95 8.46
CA HIS A 31 -30.26 3.17 7.30
C HIS A 31 -30.57 1.69 7.47
N SER A 32 -31.04 1.07 6.38
CA SER A 32 -31.33 -0.36 6.32
C SER A 32 -30.88 -0.95 5.00
N ILE A 33 -30.20 -2.10 5.06
CA ILE A 33 -29.78 -2.89 3.90
C ILE A 33 -30.52 -4.21 3.92
N TYR A 34 -31.19 -4.53 2.81
CA TYR A 34 -31.79 -5.85 2.62
C TYR A 34 -30.85 -6.74 1.82
N ASN A 35 -30.41 -7.83 2.44
CA ASN A 35 -29.55 -8.80 1.78
C ASN A 35 -30.42 -9.83 1.04
N LEU A 36 -30.32 -9.85 -0.29
CA LEU A 36 -31.15 -10.72 -1.16
C LEU A 36 -30.87 -12.22 -0.98
N LEU A 37 -29.62 -12.60 -0.66
CA LEU A 37 -29.24 -14.00 -0.48
C LEU A 37 -29.78 -14.57 0.83
N SER A 38 -29.58 -13.84 1.93
CA SER A 38 -30.05 -14.23 3.26
C SER A 38 -31.52 -13.86 3.53
N ARG A 39 -32.11 -13.01 2.69
CA ARG A 39 -33.47 -12.45 2.84
C ARG A 39 -33.70 -11.77 4.19
N LYS A 40 -32.68 -11.05 4.67
CA LYS A 40 -32.69 -10.38 5.98
C LYS A 40 -32.32 -8.91 5.86
N TRP A 41 -32.96 -8.10 6.70
CA TRP A 41 -32.57 -6.73 6.96
C TRP A 41 -31.36 -6.69 7.89
N ASN A 42 -30.46 -5.75 7.62
CA ASN A 42 -29.30 -5.45 8.45
C ASN A 42 -29.13 -3.92 8.49
N ASN A 43 -28.60 -3.42 9.59
CA ASN A 43 -28.23 -2.01 9.71
C ASN A 43 -26.73 -1.87 9.43
N PRO A 44 -26.32 -1.07 8.42
CA PRO A 44 -24.92 -0.85 8.16
C PRO A 44 -24.29 0.08 9.19
N VAL A 45 -22.98 -0.06 9.39
CA VAL A 45 -22.18 0.93 10.11
C VAL A 45 -22.01 2.16 9.22
N ILE A 46 -22.46 3.31 9.71
CA ILE A 46 -22.32 4.57 8.99
C ILE A 46 -20.99 5.22 9.34
N ILE A 47 -20.23 5.61 8.32
CA ILE A 47 -18.93 6.24 8.41
C ILE A 47 -19.00 7.60 7.71
N GLY A 48 -18.25 8.58 8.23
CA GLY A 48 -18.13 9.91 7.64
C GLY A 48 -18.78 10.99 8.50
N GLN A 49 -18.35 12.23 8.28
CA GLN A 49 -18.80 13.40 9.03
C GLN A 49 -20.02 14.07 8.40
N SER A 50 -20.40 13.66 7.20
CA SER A 50 -21.43 14.32 6.36
C SER A 50 -22.62 13.42 6.11
N ILE A 51 -23.14 12.81 7.17
CA ILE A 51 -24.35 11.97 7.12
C ILE A 51 -25.55 12.89 6.86
N PRO A 52 -26.44 12.55 5.92
CA PRO A 52 -27.66 13.34 5.72
C PRO A 52 -28.50 13.43 7.01
N PRO A 53 -29.09 14.59 7.31
CA PRO A 53 -30.01 14.74 8.44
C PRO A 53 -31.30 13.92 8.19
N PRO A 54 -32.21 13.80 9.17
CA PRO A 54 -33.54 13.27 8.92
C PRO A 54 -34.18 13.99 7.73
N MET A 55 -34.56 13.22 6.71
CA MET A 55 -35.07 13.79 5.47
C MET A 55 -36.01 12.85 4.72
N SER A 56 -36.87 13.44 3.89
CA SER A 56 -37.81 12.74 3.00
C SER A 56 -37.86 13.40 1.61
N ASP A 57 -38.61 12.79 0.68
CA ASP A 57 -38.96 13.37 -0.62
C ASP A 57 -37.77 13.83 -1.50
N PHE A 58 -36.61 13.20 -1.27
CA PHE A 58 -35.39 13.32 -2.07
C PHE A 58 -35.36 12.28 -3.20
N VAL A 59 -34.46 12.49 -4.16
CA VAL A 59 -34.09 11.47 -5.14
C VAL A 59 -32.81 10.78 -4.69
N ILE A 60 -32.79 9.45 -4.75
CA ILE A 60 -31.58 8.64 -4.59
C ILE A 60 -31.46 7.66 -5.74
N GLU A 61 -30.34 7.69 -6.45
CA GLU A 61 -30.13 6.89 -7.65
C GLU A 61 -28.78 6.18 -7.67
N LYS A 62 -28.77 5.00 -8.29
CA LYS A 62 -27.57 4.15 -8.37
C LYS A 62 -26.59 4.68 -9.42
N ILE A 63 -25.39 5.06 -8.99
CA ILE A 63 -24.26 5.39 -9.88
C ILE A 63 -23.64 4.09 -10.42
N ASN A 64 -23.29 3.16 -9.51
CA ASN A 64 -22.72 1.86 -9.83
C ASN A 64 -22.98 0.86 -8.69
N ASN A 65 -22.31 -0.29 -8.66
CA ASN A 65 -22.58 -1.33 -7.66
C ASN A 65 -22.22 -0.93 -6.22
N THR A 66 -21.34 0.04 -6.04
CA THR A 66 -20.88 0.48 -4.72
C THR A 66 -21.22 1.95 -4.45
N ARG A 67 -21.75 2.70 -5.42
CA ARG A 67 -22.00 4.13 -5.26
C ARG A 67 -23.43 4.52 -5.65
N ALA A 68 -23.98 5.50 -4.93
CA ALA A 68 -25.26 6.15 -5.25
C ALA A 68 -25.14 7.67 -5.04
N VAL A 69 -26.00 8.43 -5.71
CA VAL A 69 -26.14 9.88 -5.52
C VAL A 69 -27.50 10.16 -4.92
N LEU A 70 -27.55 11.05 -3.94
CA LEU A 70 -28.74 11.62 -3.37
C LEU A 70 -28.76 13.12 -3.67
N PHE A 71 -29.92 13.65 -4.06
CA PHE A 71 -30.10 15.07 -4.28
C PHE A 71 -31.44 15.56 -3.72
N GLY A 72 -31.42 16.76 -3.16
CA GLY A 72 -32.60 17.46 -2.68
C GLY A 72 -33.29 16.75 -1.52
N GLY A 73 -34.60 16.96 -1.40
CA GLY A 73 -35.44 16.48 -0.32
C GLY A 73 -35.84 17.58 0.66
N LEU A 74 -36.66 17.17 1.63
CA LEU A 74 -37.04 17.94 2.81
C LEU A 74 -36.17 17.50 3.97
N GLU A 75 -35.29 18.38 4.45
CA GLU A 75 -34.50 18.17 5.68
C GLU A 75 -35.33 18.66 6.88
N THR A 76 -35.49 17.79 7.88
CA THR A 76 -36.18 18.11 9.14
C THR A 76 -35.17 18.46 10.23
N ASP A 77 -35.30 19.65 10.82
CA ASP A 77 -34.46 20.11 11.93
C ASP A 77 -34.95 19.64 13.31
N ASP A 78 -34.14 19.87 14.34
CA ASP A 78 -34.45 19.47 15.72
C ASP A 78 -35.69 20.22 16.29
N ASP A 79 -36.14 21.30 15.65
CA ASP A 79 -37.39 22.03 15.95
C ASP A 79 -38.60 21.49 15.17
N ALA A 80 -38.44 20.34 14.48
CA ALA A 80 -39.45 19.69 13.65
C ALA A 80 -39.97 20.57 12.48
N LYS A 81 -39.09 21.40 11.91
CA LYS A 81 -39.38 22.18 10.70
C LYS A 81 -38.70 21.55 9.49
N ASP A 82 -39.44 21.51 8.39
CA ASP A 82 -38.94 21.01 7.12
C ASP A 82 -38.44 22.16 6.25
N THR A 83 -37.28 21.96 5.61
CA THR A 83 -36.72 22.87 4.62
C THR A 83 -36.24 22.09 3.41
N VAL A 84 -36.55 22.57 2.21
CA VAL A 84 -36.00 21.94 1.01
C VAL A 84 -34.51 22.23 0.91
N THR A 85 -33.75 21.21 0.53
CA THR A 85 -32.30 21.28 0.34
C THR A 85 -31.92 21.18 -1.13
N ASN A 86 -30.74 21.70 -1.49
CA ASN A 86 -30.09 21.47 -2.78
C ASN A 86 -28.70 20.82 -2.61
N ASN A 87 -28.48 20.20 -1.45
CA ASN A 87 -27.26 19.46 -1.19
C ASN A 87 -27.21 18.19 -2.04
N ILE A 88 -26.01 17.83 -2.47
CA ILE A 88 -25.74 16.55 -3.11
C ILE A 88 -25.01 15.69 -2.10
N TYR A 89 -25.42 14.44 -1.96
CA TYR A 89 -24.70 13.47 -1.16
C TYR A 89 -24.29 12.29 -2.04
N ILE A 90 -23.02 11.93 -1.96
CA ILE A 90 -22.49 10.72 -2.58
C ILE A 90 -22.37 9.66 -1.50
N LEU A 91 -22.98 8.54 -1.80
CA LEU A 91 -22.98 7.34 -0.99
C LEU A 91 -21.97 6.35 -1.53
N GLU A 92 -21.12 5.80 -0.67
CA GLU A 92 -20.30 4.63 -0.99
C GLU A 92 -20.62 3.47 -0.05
N ILE A 93 -20.97 2.33 -0.62
CA ILE A 93 -21.39 1.13 0.07
C ILE A 93 -20.28 0.08 -0.04
N SER A 94 -19.90 -0.47 1.10
CA SER A 94 -19.04 -1.65 1.21
C SER A 94 -19.74 -2.71 2.06
N ILE A 95 -19.09 -3.86 2.28
CA ILE A 95 -19.69 -4.96 3.06
C ILE A 95 -19.94 -4.49 4.49
N GLY A 96 -21.21 -4.23 4.82
CA GLY A 96 -21.64 -3.82 6.16
C GLY A 96 -21.37 -2.37 6.53
N THR A 97 -20.77 -1.56 5.64
CA THR A 97 -20.44 -0.16 5.91
C THR A 97 -20.95 0.76 4.82
N VAL A 98 -21.25 1.98 5.23
CA VAL A 98 -21.80 3.03 4.35
C VAL A 98 -21.06 4.33 4.65
N LEU A 99 -20.42 4.91 3.64
CA LEU A 99 -19.69 6.17 3.72
C LEU A 99 -20.47 7.28 3.00
N TRP A 100 -20.60 8.43 3.65
CA TRP A 100 -21.24 9.61 3.07
C TRP A 100 -20.25 10.75 2.82
N GLN A 101 -20.40 11.38 1.67
CA GLN A 101 -19.74 12.63 1.30
C GLN A 101 -20.81 13.66 0.89
N CYS A 102 -20.81 14.83 1.53
CA CYS A 102 -21.66 15.95 1.12
C CYS A 102 -20.89 16.85 0.15
N ILE A 103 -21.55 17.24 -0.93
CA ILE A 103 -21.06 18.18 -1.94
C ILE A 103 -22.00 19.38 -1.89
N LYS A 104 -21.47 20.47 -1.34
CA LYS A 104 -22.18 21.75 -1.25
C LYS A 104 -22.01 22.53 -2.54
N LYS A 105 -22.98 23.40 -2.84
CA LYS A 105 -22.87 24.38 -3.92
C LYS A 105 -21.58 25.20 -3.75
N PRO A 106 -20.66 25.23 -4.74
CA PRO A 106 -19.50 26.11 -4.70
C PRO A 106 -19.93 27.58 -4.81
N GLU A 107 -19.28 28.48 -4.06
CA GLU A 107 -19.63 29.91 -4.04
C GLU A 107 -19.53 30.59 -5.41
N ALA A 108 -18.59 30.14 -6.25
CA ALA A 108 -18.30 30.72 -7.56
C ALA A 108 -19.21 30.22 -8.71
N ILE A 109 -20.15 29.30 -8.44
CA ILE A 109 -21.00 28.69 -9.48
C ILE A 109 -22.43 29.22 -9.37
N ASP A 110 -22.87 29.96 -10.38
CA ASP A 110 -24.24 30.48 -10.46
C ASP A 110 -25.24 29.43 -10.98
N GLN A 111 -24.79 28.49 -11.82
CA GLN A 111 -25.64 27.42 -12.34
C GLN A 111 -25.75 26.26 -11.35
N TRP A 112 -26.74 26.36 -10.46
CA TRP A 112 -27.07 25.31 -9.50
C TRP A 112 -28.60 25.23 -9.31
N PRO A 113 -29.20 24.02 -9.28
CA PRO A 113 -30.64 23.90 -9.05
C PRO A 113 -31.03 24.43 -7.67
N VAL A 114 -32.17 25.10 -7.58
CA VAL A 114 -32.74 25.50 -6.28
C VAL A 114 -33.10 24.28 -5.43
N GLY A 115 -33.19 24.48 -4.11
CA GLY A 115 -33.60 23.44 -3.18
C GLY A 115 -34.98 22.90 -3.55
N ARG A 116 -35.16 21.58 -3.48
CA ARG A 116 -36.40 20.94 -3.95
C ARG A 116 -36.71 19.61 -3.29
N GLY A 117 -37.99 19.36 -3.03
CA GLY A 117 -38.55 18.06 -2.67
C GLY A 117 -39.58 17.58 -3.70
N PHE A 118 -40.02 16.32 -3.62
CA PHE A 118 -41.01 15.71 -4.52
C PHE A 118 -40.66 15.80 -6.02
N HIS A 119 -39.38 15.98 -6.33
CA HIS A 119 -38.85 15.99 -7.68
C HIS A 119 -38.58 14.55 -8.11
N ALA A 120 -38.50 14.34 -9.42
CA ALA A 120 -38.12 13.05 -9.96
C ALA A 120 -36.70 13.10 -10.49
N GLY A 121 -36.01 11.97 -10.48
CA GLY A 121 -34.72 11.85 -11.12
C GLY A 121 -34.42 10.44 -11.58
N ALA A 122 -33.42 10.31 -12.44
CA ALA A 122 -32.99 9.06 -13.02
C ALA A 122 -31.51 9.14 -13.43
N ILE A 123 -30.79 8.02 -13.33
CA ILE A 123 -29.43 7.93 -13.85
C ILE A 123 -29.44 7.62 -15.35
N ILE A 124 -28.69 8.40 -16.10
CA ILE A 124 -28.38 8.16 -17.51
C ILE A 124 -26.88 7.88 -17.65
N THR A 125 -26.53 7.00 -18.57
CA THR A 125 -25.12 6.67 -18.86
C THR A 125 -24.87 6.84 -20.35
N ALA A 126 -24.02 7.80 -20.73
CA ALA A 126 -23.58 8.00 -22.12
C ALA A 126 -22.14 7.53 -22.33
N ARG A 127 -21.75 7.49 -23.63
CA ARG A 127 -20.48 7.21 -24.34
C ARG A 127 -19.19 6.85 -23.57
N LEU A 128 -19.00 7.29 -22.34
CA LEU A 128 -17.83 7.03 -21.50
C LEU A 128 -18.12 6.17 -20.27
N GLY A 129 -19.36 5.67 -20.13
CA GLY A 129 -19.76 4.99 -18.89
C GLY A 129 -19.82 5.93 -17.70
N CYS A 130 -19.87 7.25 -17.93
CA CYS A 130 -20.02 8.27 -16.89
C CYS A 130 -21.51 8.38 -16.54
N PRO A 131 -21.93 7.95 -15.33
CA PRO A 131 -23.30 8.10 -14.90
C PRO A 131 -23.58 9.58 -14.59
N MET A 132 -24.74 10.05 -15.03
CA MET A 132 -25.22 11.40 -14.82
C MET A 132 -26.63 11.34 -14.24
N LEU A 133 -26.93 12.20 -13.27
CA LEU A 133 -28.25 12.27 -12.65
C LEU A 133 -29.07 13.33 -13.39
N VAL A 134 -30.18 12.92 -14.00
CA VAL A 134 -31.20 13.85 -14.48
C VAL A 134 -32.19 14.10 -13.36
N ILE A 135 -32.56 15.36 -13.11
CA ILE A 135 -33.67 15.73 -12.22
C ILE A 135 -34.65 16.62 -12.95
N SER A 136 -35.93 16.52 -12.59
CA SER A 136 -37.01 17.30 -13.19
C SER A 136 -38.04 17.72 -12.15
N GLY A 137 -38.46 18.98 -12.23
CA GLY A 137 -39.53 19.55 -11.42
C GLY A 137 -39.29 19.49 -9.91
N GLY A 138 -40.35 19.22 -9.17
CA GLY A 138 -40.41 19.26 -7.71
C GLY A 138 -41.11 20.51 -7.17
N ARG A 139 -40.98 20.71 -5.86
CA ARG A 139 -41.45 21.90 -5.14
C ARG A 139 -40.32 22.54 -4.35
N ASP A 140 -40.35 23.86 -4.25
CA ASP A 140 -39.44 24.61 -3.38
C ASP A 140 -40.04 24.90 -1.99
N ASN A 141 -39.37 25.75 -1.19
CA ASN A 141 -39.81 26.14 0.15
C ASN A 141 -41.11 26.94 0.17
N ASN A 142 -41.51 27.54 -0.95
CA ASN A 142 -42.76 28.29 -1.07
C ASN A 142 -43.92 27.39 -1.51
N ASN A 143 -43.67 26.09 -1.72
CA ASN A 143 -44.57 25.13 -2.38
C ASN A 143 -44.81 25.40 -3.88
N ASP A 144 -43.99 26.25 -4.51
CA ASP A 144 -44.10 26.53 -5.93
C ASP A 144 -43.63 25.31 -6.75
N THR A 145 -44.44 24.91 -7.74
CA THR A 145 -44.04 23.85 -8.68
C THR A 145 -42.90 24.35 -9.56
N LEU A 146 -41.75 23.70 -9.46
CA LEU A 146 -40.57 24.01 -10.25
C LEU A 146 -40.75 23.60 -11.71
N ASP A 147 -40.24 24.42 -12.64
CA ASP A 147 -40.35 24.28 -14.10
C ASP A 147 -38.95 24.26 -14.75
N ASP A 148 -38.11 23.37 -14.25
CA ASP A 148 -36.75 23.18 -14.73
C ASP A 148 -36.36 21.69 -14.76
N CYS A 149 -35.38 21.39 -15.60
CA CYS A 149 -34.75 20.08 -15.69
C CYS A 149 -33.24 20.26 -15.78
N TRP A 150 -32.50 19.38 -15.11
CA TRP A 150 -31.05 19.49 -15.00
C TRP A 150 -30.38 18.13 -15.15
N ILE A 151 -29.17 18.13 -15.69
CA ILE A 151 -28.26 16.99 -15.68
C ILE A 151 -27.07 17.32 -14.77
N PHE A 152 -26.78 16.43 -13.83
CA PHE A 152 -25.59 16.47 -13.01
C PHE A 152 -24.53 15.52 -13.54
N ASN A 153 -23.35 16.06 -13.81
CA ASN A 153 -22.17 15.24 -14.06
C ASN A 153 -21.53 14.81 -12.73
N VAL A 154 -21.71 13.54 -12.37
CA VAL A 154 -21.22 12.97 -11.10
C VAL A 154 -19.68 12.96 -11.03
N THR A 155 -18.98 13.01 -12.16
CA THR A 155 -17.50 13.02 -12.20
C THR A 155 -16.95 14.44 -12.04
N GLN A 156 -17.55 15.40 -12.74
CA GLN A 156 -17.10 16.80 -12.76
C GLN A 156 -17.76 17.67 -11.67
N TYR A 157 -18.78 17.15 -11.01
CA TYR A 157 -19.60 17.87 -10.03
C TYR A 157 -20.20 19.17 -10.57
N SER A 158 -20.66 19.13 -11.82
CA SER A 158 -21.25 20.26 -12.55
C SER A 158 -22.70 19.97 -12.94
N TRP A 159 -23.51 21.03 -12.97
CA TRP A 159 -24.89 20.99 -13.41
C TRP A 159 -25.04 21.67 -14.77
N THR A 160 -25.84 21.06 -15.64
CA THR A 160 -26.27 21.64 -16.92
C THR A 160 -27.78 21.67 -16.96
N LYS A 161 -28.37 22.84 -17.23
CA LYS A 161 -29.83 22.97 -17.39
C LYS A 161 -30.25 22.46 -18.76
N LEU A 162 -31.33 21.68 -18.82
CA LEU A 162 -31.94 21.23 -20.06
C LEU A 162 -33.19 22.05 -20.39
N ASP A 163 -33.34 22.40 -21.66
CA ASP A 163 -34.56 23.01 -22.17
C ASP A 163 -35.54 21.94 -22.69
N ILE A 164 -36.17 21.21 -21.76
CA ILE A 164 -37.24 20.27 -22.09
C ILE A 164 -38.62 20.94 -22.10
N PRO A 165 -39.63 20.39 -22.80
CA PRO A 165 -40.96 20.98 -22.84
C PRO A 165 -41.55 21.20 -21.43
N HIS A 166 -42.18 22.37 -21.22
CA HIS A 166 -42.82 22.77 -19.95
C HIS A 166 -43.69 21.66 -19.34
N ILE A 167 -44.46 20.96 -20.17
CA ILE A 167 -45.35 19.90 -19.72
C ILE A 167 -44.61 18.72 -19.06
N VAL A 168 -43.32 18.52 -19.34
CA VAL A 168 -42.49 17.47 -18.73
C VAL A 168 -41.88 17.94 -17.42
N ARG A 169 -41.40 19.20 -17.37
CA ARG A 169 -40.66 19.75 -16.22
C ARG A 169 -41.52 20.39 -15.13
N LYS A 170 -42.68 20.99 -15.44
CA LYS A 170 -43.52 21.66 -14.43
C LYS A 170 -44.45 20.73 -13.67
N ARG A 171 -43.87 19.85 -12.84
CA ARG A 171 -44.61 18.85 -12.07
C ARG A 171 -43.91 18.49 -10.76
N TRP A 172 -44.65 17.93 -9.82
CA TRP A 172 -44.12 17.35 -8.58
C TRP A 172 -44.86 16.04 -8.26
N GLY A 173 -44.24 15.18 -7.44
CA GLY A 173 -44.78 13.85 -7.09
C GLY A 173 -44.89 12.89 -8.28
N HIS A 174 -44.10 13.12 -9.33
CA HIS A 174 -44.04 12.27 -10.52
C HIS A 174 -42.85 11.31 -10.44
N SER A 175 -42.81 10.35 -11.36
CA SER A 175 -41.67 9.43 -11.50
C SER A 175 -40.91 9.70 -12.79
N LEU A 176 -39.60 9.49 -12.76
CA LEU A 176 -38.70 9.57 -13.91
C LEU A 176 -37.98 8.23 -14.07
N SER A 177 -37.88 7.76 -15.31
CA SER A 177 -37.09 6.59 -15.69
C SER A 177 -36.30 6.90 -16.94
N ALA A 178 -35.19 6.21 -17.15
CA ALA A 178 -34.38 6.35 -18.35
C ALA A 178 -34.21 5.01 -19.07
N PHE A 179 -34.29 5.04 -20.39
CA PHE A 179 -34.02 3.91 -21.26
C PHE A 179 -32.92 4.27 -22.26
N ILE A 180 -31.78 3.57 -22.18
CA ILE A 180 -30.62 3.85 -23.03
C ILE A 180 -30.83 3.17 -24.38
N MET A 181 -31.18 3.95 -25.41
CA MET A 181 -31.34 3.42 -26.77
C MET A 181 -29.98 3.04 -27.36
N ASN A 182 -29.00 3.92 -27.20
CA ASN A 182 -27.61 3.72 -27.60
C ASN A 182 -26.70 4.70 -26.82
N PRO A 183 -25.36 4.60 -26.94
CA PRO A 183 -24.42 5.46 -26.21
C PRO A 183 -24.60 6.97 -26.44
N HIS A 184 -25.35 7.36 -27.48
CA HIS A 184 -25.61 8.72 -27.89
C HIS A 184 -27.06 9.17 -27.71
N CYS A 185 -27.97 8.26 -27.33
CA CYS A 185 -29.40 8.54 -27.26
C CYS A 185 -30.03 7.82 -26.08
N VAL A 186 -30.67 8.58 -25.21
CA VAL A 186 -31.39 8.12 -24.04
C VAL A 186 -32.83 8.63 -24.12
N TRP A 187 -33.78 7.76 -23.84
CA TRP A 187 -35.19 8.12 -23.73
C TRP A 187 -35.55 8.28 -22.26
N MET A 188 -35.90 9.51 -21.89
CA MET A 188 -36.36 9.87 -20.56
C MET A 188 -37.89 9.74 -20.52
N ILE A 189 -38.41 8.97 -19.57
CA ILE A 189 -39.83 8.67 -19.42
C ILE A 189 -40.33 9.31 -18.12
N THR A 190 -41.27 10.24 -18.24
CA THR A 190 -41.89 10.95 -17.11
C THR A 190 -43.32 10.44 -16.94
N VAL A 191 -43.72 10.09 -15.72
CA VAL A 191 -45.04 9.50 -15.44
C VAL A 191 -45.73 10.22 -14.29
N GLY A 192 -46.97 10.65 -14.52
CA GLY A 192 -47.89 11.17 -13.52
C GLY A 192 -47.48 12.54 -12.95
N GLY A 193 -47.72 12.70 -11.65
CA GLY A 193 -47.51 13.92 -10.88
C GLY A 193 -48.71 14.88 -10.87
N ALA A 194 -48.51 15.99 -10.18
CA ALA A 194 -49.40 17.12 -10.15
C ALA A 194 -48.70 18.40 -10.64
N VAL A 195 -49.48 19.35 -11.17
CA VAL A 195 -48.93 20.57 -11.81
C VAL A 195 -48.99 21.82 -10.94
N ASP A 196 -49.79 21.80 -9.87
CA ASP A 196 -50.03 22.96 -9.02
C ASP A 196 -50.17 22.60 -7.52
N GLU A 197 -50.40 23.62 -6.69
CA GLU A 197 -50.62 23.49 -5.25
C GLU A 197 -51.91 22.77 -4.90
N ARG A 198 -52.94 22.90 -5.76
CA ARG A 198 -54.25 22.26 -5.61
C ARG A 198 -54.21 20.76 -5.92
N GLN A 199 -53.03 20.24 -6.23
CA GLN A 199 -52.79 18.84 -6.58
C GLN A 199 -53.56 18.42 -7.84
N THR A 200 -53.72 19.35 -8.79
CA THR A 200 -54.29 19.02 -10.10
C THR A 200 -53.42 17.95 -10.76
N LEU A 201 -53.96 16.73 -10.85
CA LEU A 201 -53.26 15.58 -11.40
C LEU A 201 -53.03 15.77 -12.89
N VAL A 202 -51.87 15.31 -13.35
CA VAL A 202 -51.62 15.21 -14.79
C VAL A 202 -52.47 14.06 -15.35
N ILE A 203 -53.30 14.40 -16.32
CA ILE A 203 -54.17 13.48 -17.04
C ILE A 203 -53.68 13.21 -18.47
N ASN A 204 -54.32 12.24 -19.13
CA ASN A 204 -54.11 11.95 -20.55
C ASN A 204 -54.30 13.23 -21.42
N PRO A 205 -53.45 13.45 -22.43
CA PRO A 205 -52.39 12.56 -22.94
C PRO A 205 -51.03 12.72 -22.26
N ASN A 206 -50.92 13.69 -21.36
CA ASN A 206 -49.64 14.09 -20.79
C ASN A 206 -49.21 13.23 -19.58
N ILE A 207 -50.00 12.23 -19.21
CA ILE A 207 -49.74 11.34 -18.07
C ILE A 207 -48.42 10.60 -18.21
N VAL A 208 -48.08 10.14 -19.42
CA VAL A 208 -46.77 9.61 -19.75
C VAL A 208 -46.17 10.46 -20.86
N MET A 209 -44.96 10.95 -20.64
CA MET A 209 -44.17 11.70 -21.62
C MET A 209 -42.87 10.95 -21.87
N LEU A 210 -42.47 10.83 -23.12
CA LEU A 210 -41.17 10.28 -23.53
C LEU A 210 -40.37 11.37 -24.21
N THR A 211 -39.27 11.78 -23.62
CA THR A 211 -38.38 12.82 -24.16
C THR A 211 -37.06 12.20 -24.57
N GLU A 212 -36.66 12.43 -25.81
CA GLU A 212 -35.36 12.01 -26.33
C GLU A 212 -34.27 12.96 -25.83
N LEU A 213 -33.20 12.41 -25.27
CA LEU A 213 -31.98 13.12 -24.90
C LEU A 213 -30.86 12.58 -25.78
N VAL A 214 -30.19 13.46 -26.52
CA VAL A 214 -29.11 13.11 -27.45
C VAL A 214 -27.83 13.75 -26.98
N THR A 215 -26.71 13.04 -27.02
CA THR A 215 -25.39 13.61 -26.74
C THR A 215 -24.58 13.73 -28.01
N ASP A 216 -23.88 14.85 -28.16
CA ASP A 216 -22.99 15.10 -29.28
C ASP A 216 -21.61 14.44 -29.09
N SER A 217 -20.66 14.75 -29.98
CA SER A 217 -19.28 14.24 -29.89
C SER A 217 -18.48 14.83 -28.73
N ARG A 218 -18.90 15.96 -28.16
CA ARG A 218 -18.27 16.66 -27.02
C ARG A 218 -18.82 16.18 -25.68
N GLY A 219 -19.92 15.42 -25.68
CA GLY A 219 -20.58 14.97 -24.45
C GLY A 219 -21.64 15.96 -23.95
N GLU A 220 -22.01 16.95 -24.76
CA GLU A 220 -23.07 17.90 -24.44
C GLU A 220 -24.43 17.30 -24.79
N TRP A 221 -25.38 17.43 -23.86
CA TRP A 221 -26.72 16.89 -24.01
C TRP A 221 -27.67 17.92 -24.60
N THR A 222 -28.43 17.48 -25.59
CA THR A 222 -29.51 18.23 -26.21
C THR A 222 -30.82 17.45 -26.11
N VAL A 223 -31.92 18.20 -26.14
CA VAL A 223 -33.27 17.65 -26.10
C VAL A 223 -33.74 17.43 -27.53
N GLY A 224 -34.12 16.19 -27.84
CA GLY A 224 -34.73 15.80 -29.10
C GLY A 224 -36.25 15.87 -29.04
N GLU A 225 -36.91 14.95 -29.74
CA GLU A 225 -38.37 14.90 -29.78
C GLU A 225 -38.96 14.46 -28.44
N THR A 226 -40.16 14.97 -28.14
CA THR A 226 -40.96 14.54 -26.98
C THR A 226 -42.30 14.03 -27.47
N PHE A 227 -42.71 12.87 -26.95
CA PHE A 227 -43.95 12.19 -27.31
C PHE A 227 -44.87 12.08 -26.10
N ASP A 228 -46.14 12.42 -26.29
CA ASP A 228 -47.19 12.13 -25.31
C ASP A 228 -47.77 10.71 -25.45
N THR A 229 -48.74 10.37 -24.60
CA THR A 229 -49.38 9.04 -24.60
C THR A 229 -50.09 8.71 -25.92
N ASN A 230 -50.64 9.70 -26.62
CA ASN A 230 -51.31 9.49 -27.90
C ASN A 230 -50.28 9.32 -29.01
N GLU A 231 -49.25 10.15 -29.04
CA GLU A 231 -48.18 10.09 -30.03
C GLU A 231 -47.37 8.80 -29.95
N MET A 232 -47.14 8.27 -28.74
CA MET A 232 -46.50 6.95 -28.56
C MET A 232 -47.31 5.79 -29.14
N ASN A 233 -48.61 5.97 -29.41
CA ASN A 233 -49.42 4.97 -30.11
C ASN A 233 -49.41 5.12 -31.63
N SER A 234 -48.83 6.21 -32.15
CA SER A 234 -48.76 6.51 -33.57
C SER A 234 -47.86 5.52 -34.34
N GLN A 235 -48.11 5.40 -35.64
CA GLN A 235 -47.26 4.60 -36.52
C GLN A 235 -45.86 5.22 -36.69
N ASP A 236 -45.75 6.54 -36.60
CA ASP A 236 -44.49 7.25 -36.77
C ASP A 236 -43.56 7.03 -35.57
N TYR A 237 -44.08 7.09 -34.34
CA TYR A 237 -43.34 6.67 -33.16
C TYR A 237 -42.85 5.22 -33.28
N LYS A 238 -43.72 4.28 -33.68
CA LYS A 238 -43.33 2.87 -33.84
C LYS A 238 -42.20 2.69 -34.86
N LYS A 239 -42.25 3.42 -35.99
CA LYS A 239 -41.15 3.43 -36.98
C LYS A 239 -39.88 4.00 -36.39
N LYS A 240 -39.94 5.15 -35.70
CA LYS A 240 -38.77 5.77 -35.05
C LYS A 240 -38.15 4.86 -34.01
N TYR A 241 -38.96 4.23 -33.15
CA TYR A 241 -38.52 3.25 -32.16
C TYR A 241 -37.78 2.07 -32.83
N GLN A 242 -38.36 1.49 -33.89
CA GLN A 242 -37.71 0.41 -34.63
C GLN A 242 -36.38 0.84 -35.26
N GLN A 243 -36.32 2.04 -35.84
CA GLN A 243 -35.09 2.61 -36.40
C GLN A 243 -34.03 2.80 -35.32
N GLN A 244 -34.39 3.36 -34.17
CA GLN A 244 -33.47 3.55 -33.04
C GLN A 244 -32.96 2.22 -32.45
N LEU A 245 -33.79 1.19 -32.42
CA LEU A 245 -33.35 -0.16 -32.02
C LEU A 245 -32.35 -0.76 -33.03
N GLN A 246 -32.60 -0.59 -34.33
CA GLN A 246 -31.70 -1.09 -35.38
C GLN A 246 -30.37 -0.34 -35.39
N SER A 247 -30.42 1.00 -35.37
CA SER A 247 -29.22 1.85 -35.31
C SER A 247 -28.46 1.62 -34.02
N GLY A 248 -29.16 1.51 -32.89
CA GLY A 248 -28.57 1.31 -31.58
C GLY A 248 -27.78 0.01 -31.48
N ARG A 249 -28.30 -1.11 -32.01
CA ARG A 249 -27.56 -2.38 -32.07
C ARG A 249 -26.24 -2.23 -32.83
N ARG A 250 -26.25 -1.53 -33.96
CA ARG A 250 -25.04 -1.28 -34.76
C ARG A 250 -24.04 -0.40 -34.01
N ILE A 251 -24.49 0.72 -33.43
CA ILE A 251 -23.64 1.65 -32.68
C ILE A 251 -23.02 0.95 -31.46
N TRP A 252 -23.80 0.14 -30.73
CA TRP A 252 -23.29 -0.64 -29.60
C TRP A 252 -22.19 -1.61 -30.01
N LEU A 253 -22.33 -2.28 -31.16
CA LEU A 253 -21.30 -3.18 -31.69
C LEU A 253 -20.03 -2.41 -32.05
N GLU A 254 -20.15 -1.27 -32.72
CA GLU A 254 -19.02 -0.40 -33.10
C GLU A 254 -18.26 0.12 -31.87
N GLU A 255 -18.97 0.67 -30.88
CA GLU A 255 -18.38 1.16 -29.63
C GLU A 255 -17.77 0.02 -28.79
N TYR A 256 -18.38 -1.16 -28.78
CA TYR A 256 -17.83 -2.34 -28.09
C TYR A 256 -16.51 -2.80 -28.75
N GLN A 257 -16.46 -2.86 -30.08
CA GLN A 257 -15.23 -3.21 -30.80
C GLN A 257 -14.12 -2.20 -30.57
N LYS A 258 -14.45 -0.90 -30.63
CA LYS A 258 -13.50 0.18 -30.36
C LYS A 258 -12.94 0.09 -28.95
N ARG A 259 -13.80 -0.10 -27.95
CA ARG A 259 -13.38 -0.24 -26.55
C ARG A 259 -12.46 -1.43 -26.35
N ASN A 260 -12.71 -2.56 -27.00
CA ASN A 260 -11.83 -3.73 -26.90
C ASN A 260 -10.47 -3.46 -27.52
N ALA A 261 -10.40 -2.79 -28.67
CA ALA A 261 -9.14 -2.38 -29.28
C ALA A 261 -8.34 -1.42 -28.37
N ASP A 262 -9.01 -0.44 -27.75
CA ASP A 262 -8.38 0.49 -26.80
C ASP A 262 -7.85 -0.23 -25.55
N ILE A 263 -8.60 -1.22 -25.04
CA ILE A 263 -8.17 -2.08 -23.93
C ILE A 263 -6.95 -2.92 -24.32
N GLU A 264 -6.96 -3.54 -25.51
CA GLU A 264 -5.83 -4.32 -26.01
C GLU A 264 -4.56 -3.49 -26.16
N LEU A 265 -4.67 -2.28 -26.73
CA LEU A 265 -3.56 -1.33 -26.82
C LEU A 265 -3.04 -0.93 -25.43
N SER A 266 -3.94 -0.69 -24.47
CA SER A 266 -3.57 -0.35 -23.09
C SER A 266 -2.84 -1.50 -22.40
N ILE A 267 -3.31 -2.74 -22.59
CA ILE A 267 -2.66 -3.94 -22.06
C ILE A 267 -1.27 -4.10 -22.66
N GLN A 268 -1.12 -3.93 -23.98
CA GLN A 268 0.19 -4.00 -24.65
C GLN A 268 1.16 -2.94 -24.12
N ALA A 269 0.69 -1.69 -23.92
CA ALA A 269 1.50 -0.63 -23.35
C ALA A 269 1.94 -0.95 -21.90
N LEU A 270 1.03 -1.50 -21.09
CA LEU A 270 1.32 -1.90 -19.71
C LEU A 270 2.34 -3.05 -19.68
N MET A 271 2.17 -4.06 -20.53
CA MET A 271 3.11 -5.18 -20.65
C MET A 271 4.51 -4.70 -21.02
N LYS A 272 4.63 -3.82 -22.02
CA LYS A 272 5.92 -3.24 -22.41
C LYS A 272 6.59 -2.46 -21.26
N SER A 273 5.82 -1.65 -20.53
CA SER A 273 6.32 -0.91 -19.36
C SER A 273 6.79 -1.84 -18.24
N LEU A 274 6.11 -2.98 -18.03
CA LEU A 274 6.52 -3.98 -17.07
C LEU A 274 7.81 -4.68 -17.51
N GLU A 275 7.95 -5.07 -18.78
CA GLU A 275 9.18 -5.66 -19.33
C GLU A 275 10.39 -4.71 -19.21
N GLU A 276 10.19 -3.41 -19.44
CA GLU A 276 11.23 -2.39 -19.26
C GLU A 276 11.66 -2.30 -17.78
N ARG A 277 10.69 -2.28 -16.84
CA ARG A 277 10.98 -2.27 -15.40
C ARG A 277 11.67 -3.54 -14.91
N GLU A 278 11.34 -4.70 -15.49
CA GLU A 278 12.03 -5.96 -15.17
C GLU A 278 13.49 -5.92 -15.62
N LYS A 279 13.77 -5.44 -16.84
CA LYS A 279 15.14 -5.27 -17.35
C LYS A 279 15.95 -4.27 -16.52
N GLU A 280 15.34 -3.17 -16.10
CA GLU A 280 16.00 -2.19 -15.21
C GLU A 280 16.40 -2.85 -13.89
N LYS A 281 15.49 -3.59 -13.25
CA LYS A 281 15.78 -4.31 -12.00
C LYS A 281 16.84 -5.39 -12.17
N GLU A 282 16.85 -6.11 -13.27
CA GLU A 282 17.91 -7.09 -13.59
C GLU A 282 19.27 -6.39 -13.72
N SER A 283 19.31 -5.26 -14.42
CA SER A 283 20.53 -4.46 -14.56
C SER A 283 21.03 -3.91 -13.22
N GLU A 284 20.14 -3.35 -12.40
CA GLU A 284 20.46 -2.88 -11.05
C GLU A 284 21.01 -4.02 -10.17
N THR A 285 20.37 -5.18 -10.23
CA THR A 285 20.78 -6.38 -9.49
C THR A 285 22.18 -6.82 -9.93
N GLN A 286 22.45 -6.80 -11.23
CA GLN A 286 23.75 -7.19 -11.78
C GLN A 286 24.85 -6.19 -11.39
N ILE A 287 24.57 -4.89 -11.42
CA ILE A 287 25.48 -3.84 -10.94
C ILE A 287 25.77 -4.04 -9.45
N TYR A 288 24.75 -4.33 -8.64
CA TYR A 288 24.90 -4.59 -7.21
C TYR A 288 25.82 -5.79 -6.94
N TYR A 289 25.60 -6.92 -7.62
CA TYR A 289 26.47 -8.09 -7.48
C TYR A 289 27.91 -7.80 -7.91
N GLN A 290 28.12 -7.05 -8.99
CA GLN A 290 29.45 -6.65 -9.46
C GLN A 290 30.18 -5.80 -8.41
N GLN A 291 29.50 -4.81 -7.83
CA GLN A 291 30.06 -3.98 -6.76
C GLN A 291 30.41 -4.79 -5.51
N LEU A 292 29.57 -5.77 -5.14
CA LEU A 292 29.81 -6.64 -4.01
C LEU A 292 31.07 -7.50 -4.21
N LEU A 293 31.25 -8.06 -5.42
CA LEU A 293 32.44 -8.82 -5.79
C LEU A 293 33.71 -7.96 -5.73
N GLU A 294 33.67 -6.74 -6.26
CA GLU A 294 34.80 -5.81 -6.19
C GLU A 294 35.17 -5.43 -4.74
N GLN A 295 34.18 -5.21 -3.87
CA GLN A 295 34.44 -4.95 -2.45
C GLN A 295 35.06 -6.17 -1.75
N MET A 296 34.56 -7.37 -2.05
CA MET A 296 35.09 -8.63 -1.53
C MET A 296 36.55 -8.83 -1.97
N GLU A 297 36.88 -8.57 -3.24
CA GLU A 297 38.25 -8.63 -3.73
C GLU A 297 39.16 -7.60 -3.06
N LYS A 298 38.69 -6.35 -2.88
CA LYS A 298 39.44 -5.32 -2.16
C LYS A 298 39.71 -5.73 -0.71
N ARG A 299 38.74 -6.35 -0.03
CA ARG A 299 38.92 -6.89 1.33
C ARG A 299 39.95 -8.01 1.36
N LYS A 300 39.82 -9.01 0.48
CA LYS A 300 40.79 -10.12 0.39
C LYS A 300 42.20 -9.63 0.07
N LYS A 301 42.36 -8.66 -0.82
CA LYS A 301 43.67 -8.05 -1.14
C LYS A 301 44.29 -7.36 0.09
N LYS A 302 43.48 -6.65 0.89
CA LYS A 302 43.94 -6.05 2.15
C LYS A 302 44.37 -7.12 3.16
N GLU A 303 43.59 -8.19 3.33
CA GLU A 303 43.97 -9.32 4.21
C GLU A 303 45.27 -9.98 3.74
N ILE A 304 45.42 -10.27 2.46
CA ILE A 304 46.65 -10.85 1.90
C ILE A 304 47.85 -9.91 2.15
N MET A 305 47.66 -8.60 2.03
CA MET A 305 48.72 -7.62 2.31
C MET A 305 49.14 -7.64 3.78
N ILE A 306 48.19 -7.74 4.71
CA ILE A 306 48.47 -7.87 6.14
C ILE A 306 49.25 -9.17 6.43
N TYR A 307 48.78 -10.31 5.91
CA TYR A 307 49.46 -11.59 6.10
C TYR A 307 50.88 -11.59 5.52
N ARG A 308 51.10 -10.96 4.36
CA ARG A 308 52.44 -10.81 3.78
C ARG A 308 53.37 -9.99 4.67
N HIS A 309 52.88 -8.91 5.26
CA HIS A 309 53.67 -8.09 6.18
C HIS A 309 54.07 -8.89 7.43
N GLN A 310 53.11 -9.61 8.03
CA GLN A 310 53.37 -10.47 9.20
C GLN A 310 54.39 -11.57 8.89
N LEU A 311 54.31 -12.19 7.70
CA LEU A 311 55.30 -13.17 7.26
C LEU A 311 56.69 -12.56 7.14
N GLN A 312 56.81 -11.37 6.53
CA GLN A 312 58.09 -10.67 6.42
C GLN A 312 58.68 -10.29 7.79
N GLU A 313 57.85 -9.88 8.74
CA GLU A 313 58.31 -9.62 10.11
C GLU A 313 58.79 -10.91 10.78
N LYS A 314 58.07 -12.02 10.61
CA LYS A 314 58.49 -13.32 11.13
C LYS A 314 59.80 -13.82 10.51
N ASP A 315 60.00 -13.61 9.21
CA ASP A 315 61.26 -13.94 8.53
C ASP A 315 62.42 -13.08 9.07
N ARG A 316 62.18 -11.79 9.36
CA ARG A 316 63.18 -10.91 9.99
C ARG A 316 63.51 -11.34 11.41
N GLU A 317 62.51 -11.63 12.24
CA GLU A 317 62.70 -12.17 13.59
C GLU A 317 63.52 -13.46 13.55
N LEU A 318 63.18 -14.37 12.65
CA LEU A 318 63.91 -15.62 12.46
C LEU A 318 65.36 -15.37 12.07
N HIS A 319 65.62 -14.39 11.21
CA HIS A 319 66.98 -14.03 10.79
C HIS A 319 67.83 -13.50 11.95
N VAL A 320 67.25 -12.64 12.80
CA VAL A 320 67.91 -12.13 14.01
C VAL A 320 68.24 -13.28 14.98
N VAL A 321 67.27 -14.15 15.26
CA VAL A 321 67.48 -15.33 16.12
C VAL A 321 68.57 -16.24 15.56
N LEU A 322 68.63 -16.41 14.24
CA LEU A 322 69.67 -17.21 13.59
C LEU A 322 71.06 -16.60 13.81
N GLN A 323 71.18 -15.28 13.70
CA GLN A 323 72.42 -14.55 13.92
C GLN A 323 72.86 -14.63 15.40
N GLU A 324 71.94 -14.40 16.34
CA GLU A 324 72.22 -14.54 17.78
C GLU A 324 72.69 -15.96 18.12
N ASN A 325 72.07 -16.99 17.53
CA ASN A 325 72.51 -18.37 17.71
C ASN A 325 73.92 -18.63 17.14
N GLN A 326 74.27 -18.02 16.00
CA GLN A 326 75.62 -18.12 15.43
C GLN A 326 76.66 -17.43 16.33
N GLU A 327 76.34 -16.26 16.86
CA GLU A 327 77.21 -15.53 17.80
C GLU A 327 77.39 -16.32 19.11
N ALA A 328 76.33 -16.93 19.63
CA ALA A 328 76.39 -17.79 20.81
C ALA A 328 77.24 -19.06 20.58
N LEU A 329 77.19 -19.63 19.37
CA LEU A 329 78.05 -20.74 18.95
C LEU A 329 79.53 -20.32 18.95
N LEU A 330 79.85 -19.17 18.36
CA LEU A 330 81.20 -18.61 18.36
C LEU A 330 81.73 -18.37 19.78
N GLN A 331 80.89 -17.85 20.67
CA GLN A 331 81.28 -17.69 22.09
C GLN A 331 81.53 -19.02 22.77
N LYS A 332 80.71 -20.04 22.51
CA LYS A 332 80.94 -21.39 23.05
C LYS A 332 82.26 -21.97 22.55
N ASP A 333 82.59 -21.78 21.27
CA ASP A 333 83.87 -22.25 20.70
C ASP A 333 85.08 -21.56 21.36
N ILE A 334 84.98 -20.26 21.66
CA ILE A 334 86.02 -19.53 22.40
C ILE A 334 86.21 -20.12 23.80
N VAL A 335 85.11 -20.38 24.52
CA VAL A 335 85.17 -20.97 25.88
C VAL A 335 85.77 -22.37 25.83
N ILE A 336 85.44 -23.18 24.83
CA ILE A 336 86.04 -24.50 24.62
C ILE A 336 87.55 -24.37 24.42
N LEU A 337 88.01 -23.45 23.57
CA LEU A 337 89.44 -23.21 23.34
C LEU A 337 90.19 -22.76 24.61
N GLU A 338 89.57 -21.91 25.44
CA GLU A 338 90.14 -21.53 26.73
C GLU A 338 90.23 -22.72 27.69
N LYS A 339 89.18 -23.55 27.75
CA LYS A 339 89.16 -24.75 28.57
C LYS A 339 90.20 -25.77 28.12
N ASP A 340 90.39 -25.93 26.81
CA ASP A 340 91.44 -26.79 26.24
C ASP A 340 92.84 -26.27 26.61
N ARG A 341 93.05 -24.95 26.62
CA ARG A 341 94.31 -24.35 27.12
C ARG A 341 94.52 -24.60 28.61
N GLU A 342 93.49 -24.43 29.43
CA GLU A 342 93.57 -24.77 30.87
C GLU A 342 93.90 -26.25 31.07
N LEU A 343 93.27 -27.13 30.27
CA LEU A 343 93.52 -28.57 30.30
C LEU A 343 94.98 -28.88 29.94
N GLN A 344 95.50 -28.30 28.85
CA GLN A 344 96.91 -28.45 28.46
C GLN A 344 97.87 -27.97 29.54
N LYS A 345 97.55 -26.85 30.22
CA LYS A 345 98.36 -26.35 31.31
C LYS A 345 98.35 -27.32 32.50
N LYS A 346 97.18 -27.87 32.86
CA LYS A 346 97.08 -28.89 33.90
C LYS A 346 97.78 -30.19 33.53
N ASP A 347 97.70 -30.63 32.28
CA ASP A 347 98.45 -31.78 31.77
C ASP A 347 99.96 -31.55 31.85
N TRP A 348 100.42 -30.33 31.56
CA TRP A 348 101.82 -29.96 31.74
C TRP A 348 102.24 -29.96 33.21
N GLU A 349 101.42 -29.41 34.11
CA GLU A 349 101.64 -29.45 35.56
C GLU A 349 101.66 -30.91 36.09
N LEU A 350 100.76 -31.75 35.59
CA LEU A 350 100.72 -33.18 35.89
C LEU A 350 101.98 -33.88 35.38
N HIS A 351 102.44 -33.57 34.17
CA HIS A 351 103.66 -34.15 33.60
C HIS A 351 104.91 -33.73 34.39
N GLN A 352 105.01 -32.46 34.80
CA GLN A 352 106.06 -31.98 35.71
C GLN A 352 105.99 -32.67 37.08
N SER A 353 104.79 -32.87 37.61
CA SER A 353 104.58 -33.64 38.84
C SER A 353 105.03 -35.10 38.67
N GLN A 354 104.69 -35.74 37.55
CA GLN A 354 105.11 -37.10 37.24
C GLN A 354 106.63 -37.21 37.06
N GLU A 355 107.27 -36.25 36.40
CA GLU A 355 108.74 -36.16 36.32
C GLU A 355 109.38 -35.95 37.70
N SER A 356 108.75 -35.16 38.57
CA SER A 356 109.23 -34.98 39.95
C SER A 356 109.14 -36.30 40.74
N VAL A 357 108.06 -37.06 40.59
CA VAL A 357 107.91 -38.41 41.17
C VAL A 357 108.96 -39.36 40.59
N LEU A 358 109.22 -39.31 39.28
CA LEU A 358 110.26 -40.10 38.63
C LEU A 358 111.67 -39.76 39.14
N ARG A 359 111.95 -38.47 39.42
CA ARG A 359 113.21 -38.07 40.07
C ARG A 359 113.30 -38.57 41.50
N TYR A 360 112.22 -38.52 42.28
CA TYR A 360 112.19 -39.13 43.62
C TYR A 360 112.39 -40.64 43.57
N GLN A 361 111.85 -41.33 42.56
CA GLN A 361 112.07 -42.77 42.35
C GLN A 361 113.51 -43.09 41.91
N GLN A 362 114.10 -42.31 41.00
CA GLN A 362 115.51 -42.47 40.60
C GLN A 362 116.50 -42.10 41.71
N GLN A 363 116.11 -41.21 42.63
CA GLN A 363 116.91 -40.86 43.80
C GLN A 363 116.79 -41.89 44.93
N ALA A 364 115.78 -42.78 44.87
CA ALA A 364 115.67 -43.96 45.72
C ALA A 364 116.42 -45.20 45.17
N GLU A 365 116.74 -45.24 43.86
CA GLU A 365 117.49 -46.35 43.23
C GLU A 365 119.03 -46.26 43.39
N LEU A 366 119.55 -45.18 43.99
CA LEU A 366 120.99 -44.94 44.18
C LEU A 366 121.48 -45.08 45.64
N THR A 367 120.62 -45.54 46.55
CA THR A 367 121.01 -45.87 47.91
C THR A 367 120.39 -47.21 48.30
N ASP A 368 121.21 -48.25 48.16
CA ASP A 368 120.99 -49.60 48.67
C ASP A 368 120.95 -49.55 50.21
N ASP A 369 119.75 -49.61 50.77
CA ASP A 369 119.55 -50.02 52.17
C ASP A 369 118.27 -50.84 52.27
N HIS A 370 118.48 -52.16 52.24
CA HIS A 370 117.51 -53.20 52.52
C HIS A 370 116.77 -52.97 53.85
N TRP A 371 115.44 -53.02 53.81
CA TRP A 371 114.63 -53.43 54.96
C TRP A 371 113.94 -54.75 54.65
N VAL A 372 114.56 -55.83 55.14
CA VAL A 372 113.95 -57.16 55.27
C VAL A 372 113.09 -57.14 56.52
N ILE A 373 111.77 -57.21 56.38
CA ILE A 373 110.86 -57.47 57.51
C ILE A 373 110.44 -58.94 57.45
N ASN A 374 110.97 -59.74 58.38
CA ASN A 374 110.64 -61.16 58.56
C ASN A 374 109.83 -61.37 59.86
N LYS A 375 108.57 -61.72 59.65
CA LYS A 375 107.56 -62.47 60.42
C LYS A 375 107.27 -62.37 61.93
N ASP A 376 108.10 -61.83 62.82
CA ASP A 376 107.82 -61.95 64.27
C ASP A 376 107.76 -60.65 65.10
N GLU A 377 107.57 -59.47 64.49
CA GLU A 377 107.51 -58.22 65.25
C GLU A 377 106.38 -57.24 64.83
N VAL A 378 105.48 -57.03 65.82
CA VAL A 378 104.71 -55.81 66.14
C VAL A 378 103.36 -55.58 65.43
N THR A 379 102.22 -55.90 66.06
CA THR A 379 101.37 -55.17 67.06
C THR A 379 100.43 -54.10 66.47
N LEU A 380 99.13 -54.37 66.56
CA LEU A 380 98.00 -53.48 66.26
C LEU A 380 97.94 -52.25 67.19
N THR A 381 97.78 -51.06 66.61
CA THR A 381 97.14 -49.91 67.27
C THR A 381 95.96 -49.43 66.44
N LYS A 382 94.76 -49.57 67.03
CA LYS A 382 93.50 -48.96 66.58
C LYS A 382 93.62 -47.44 66.71
N GLU A 383 93.42 -46.70 65.62
CA GLU A 383 92.93 -45.33 65.70
C GLU A 383 92.17 -44.95 64.42
N GLU A 384 90.91 -44.57 64.62
CA GLU A 384 89.94 -44.19 63.59
C GLU A 384 90.14 -42.71 63.26
N LEU A 385 90.74 -42.40 62.11
CA LEU A 385 90.87 -41.02 61.62
C LEU A 385 89.78 -40.69 60.61
N GLY A 386 88.58 -40.45 61.14
CA GLY A 386 87.67 -39.44 60.61
C GLY A 386 86.78 -39.84 59.43
N ILE A 387 85.48 -39.82 59.71
CA ILE A 387 84.37 -39.84 58.75
C ILE A 387 84.33 -38.50 58.02
N GLY A 388 84.17 -38.54 56.70
CA GLY A 388 84.06 -37.34 55.86
C GLY A 388 82.78 -36.54 56.07
N SER A 389 82.76 -35.35 55.45
CA SER A 389 81.53 -34.67 55.04
C SER A 389 81.79 -33.87 53.77
N TYR A 390 81.01 -34.16 52.73
CA TYR A 390 80.85 -33.30 51.55
C TYR A 390 79.89 -32.15 51.89
N ALA A 391 80.21 -30.95 51.42
CA ALA A 391 79.24 -29.97 50.95
C ALA A 391 79.83 -29.29 49.70
#